data_AF-A0A0P9CBS9-F1
#
_entry.id   AF-A0A0P9CBS9-F1
#
_cell.length_a   1.000
_cell.length_b   1.000
_cell.length_c   1.000
_cell.angle_alpha   90.00
_cell.angle_beta   90.00
_cell.angle_gamma   90.00
#
_symmetry.space_group_name_H-M   'P 1'
#
loop_
_entity.id
_entity.type
_entity.pdbx_description
1 polymer ?
#
loop_
_entity_poly.entity_id
_entity_poly.type
_entity_poly.pdbx_seq_one_letter_code
_entity_poly.pdbx_strand_id
1 'polypeptide(L)'
;MPTYNKLVRDLIPDIIRNSGKEAMTSILSEDNFRAALRTKLSEEVQEYLTEGSDEQALEELADILEVVSALAKLHGSTFEETLSIQAKKARERGGFGRRIFLIEVNDES
;
A
#
# COMPACT_ATOMS: atom_id res chain seq x y z
N MET A 1 -13.54 25.26 1.81
CA MET A 1 -13.25 24.11 0.93
C MET A 1 -12.49 23.08 1.76
N PRO A 2 -12.79 21.77 1.68
CA PRO A 2 -12.01 20.77 2.38
C PRO A 2 -10.59 20.72 1.80
N THR A 3 -9.59 20.66 2.68
CA THR A 3 -8.17 20.48 2.31
C THR A 3 -7.79 19.04 2.60
N TYR A 4 -7.36 18.30 1.57
CA TYR A 4 -7.11 16.85 1.69
C TYR A 4 -5.64 16.50 1.96
N ASN A 5 -4.68 17.21 1.38
CA ASN A 5 -3.23 17.00 1.55
C ASN A 5 -2.78 15.51 1.46
N LYS A 6 -3.30 14.77 0.47
CA LYS A 6 -2.97 13.36 0.28
C LYS A 6 -2.41 13.07 -1.11
N LEU A 7 -1.65 11.98 -1.20
CA LEU A 7 -1.19 11.45 -2.47
C LEU A 7 -2.37 10.79 -3.20
N VAL A 8 -2.49 11.04 -4.50
CA VAL A 8 -3.55 10.48 -5.35
C VAL A 8 -2.93 9.88 -6.62
N ARG A 9 -3.63 8.94 -7.25
CA ARG A 9 -3.25 8.42 -8.57
C ARG A 9 -3.30 9.53 -9.63
N ASP A 10 -2.47 9.40 -10.66
CA ASP A 10 -2.21 10.44 -11.66
C ASP A 10 -3.47 10.92 -12.40
N LEU A 11 -4.47 10.06 -12.57
CA LEU A 11 -5.72 10.40 -13.27
C LEU A 11 -6.79 11.04 -12.37
N ILE A 12 -6.62 11.02 -11.05
CA ILE A 12 -7.60 11.57 -10.10
C ILE A 12 -7.86 13.07 -10.31
N PRO A 13 -6.85 13.92 -10.54
CA PRO A 13 -7.09 15.34 -10.81
C PRO A 13 -7.98 15.57 -12.04
N ASP A 14 -7.83 14.77 -13.09
CA ASP A 14 -8.62 14.89 -14.32
C ASP A 14 -10.03 14.35 -14.15
N ILE A 15 -10.19 13.24 -13.42
CA ILE A 15 -11.52 12.73 -13.04
C ILE A 15 -12.29 13.79 -12.24
N ILE A 16 -11.64 14.48 -11.30
CA ILE A 16 -12.25 15.57 -10.52
C ILE A 16 -12.66 16.73 -11.44
N ARG A 17 -11.78 17.17 -12.36
CA ARG A 17 -12.08 18.24 -13.31
C ARG A 17 -13.23 17.90 -14.25
N ASN A 18 -13.27 16.66 -14.74
CA ASN A 18 -14.35 16.16 -15.59
C ASN A 18 -15.69 16.08 -14.86
N SER A 19 -15.69 16.01 -13.52
CA SER A 19 -16.91 16.12 -12.69
C SER A 19 -17.40 17.56 -12.47
N GLY A 20 -16.81 18.55 -13.15
CA GLY A 20 -17.16 19.97 -13.02
C GLY A 20 -16.60 20.65 -11.77
N LYS A 21 -15.63 20.03 -11.09
CA LYS A 21 -14.96 20.56 -9.89
C LYS A 21 -13.55 21.05 -10.22
N GLU A 22 -12.98 21.90 -9.37
CA GLU A 22 -11.58 22.31 -9.50
C GLU A 22 -10.67 21.41 -8.65
N ALA A 23 -9.52 21.02 -9.22
CA ALA A 23 -8.49 20.24 -8.53
C ALA A 23 -7.17 21.02 -8.53
N MET A 24 -6.74 21.45 -7.34
CA MET A 24 -5.44 22.06 -7.12
C MET A 24 -4.43 20.98 -6.72
N THR A 25 -3.35 20.86 -7.50
CA THR A 25 -2.34 19.81 -7.34
C THR A 25 -0.93 20.39 -7.48
N SER A 26 0.05 19.73 -6.87
CA SER A 26 1.47 19.98 -7.10
C SER A 26 2.19 18.65 -7.27
N ILE A 27 3.31 18.68 -8.00
CA ILE A 27 4.20 17.53 -8.12
C ILE A 27 5.18 17.57 -6.95
N LEU A 28 5.33 16.45 -6.25
CA LEU A 28 6.21 16.33 -5.08
C LEU A 28 7.66 16.13 -5.52
N SER A 29 8.61 16.63 -4.72
CA SER A 29 10.01 16.21 -4.79
C SER A 29 10.15 14.73 -4.38
N GLU A 30 11.27 14.10 -4.72
CA GLU A 30 11.49 12.68 -4.37
C GLU A 30 11.37 12.41 -2.85
N ASP A 31 11.94 13.28 -2.01
CA ASP A 31 11.87 13.15 -0.55
C ASP A 31 10.43 13.27 -0.02
N ASN A 32 9.68 14.27 -0.53
CA ASN A 32 8.28 14.46 -0.14
C ASN A 32 7.40 13.33 -0.67
N PHE A 33 7.69 12.80 -1.87
CA PHE A 33 7.00 11.67 -2.44
C PHE A 33 7.24 10.39 -1.63
N ARG A 34 8.48 10.14 -1.19
CA ARG A 34 8.82 9.03 -0.30
C ARG A 34 8.06 9.10 1.02
N ALA A 35 7.97 10.30 1.62
CA ALA A 35 7.17 10.49 2.83
C ALA A 35 5.67 10.26 2.56
N ALA A 36 5.15 10.83 1.48
CA ALA A 36 3.74 10.70 1.11
C ALA A 36 3.32 9.26 0.80
N LEU A 37 4.18 8.45 0.15
CA LEU A 37 3.90 7.02 -0.07
C LEU A 37 3.83 6.21 1.22
N ARG A 38 4.64 6.55 2.24
CA ARG A 38 4.55 5.90 3.56
C ARG A 38 3.25 6.25 4.27
N THR A 39 2.86 7.52 4.22
CA THR A 39 1.55 7.96 4.72
C THR A 39 0.43 7.26 3.98
N LYS A 40 0.50 7.19 2.64
CA LYS A 40 -0.50 6.51 1.80
C LYS A 40 -0.63 5.03 2.13
N LEU A 41 0.49 4.33 2.36
CA LEU A 41 0.46 2.93 2.81
C LEU A 41 -0.29 2.77 4.14
N SER A 42 -0.07 3.68 5.09
CA SER A 42 -0.80 3.65 6.36
C SER A 42 -2.30 3.94 6.19
N GLU A 43 -2.66 4.84 5.27
CA GLU A 43 -4.06 5.11 4.90
C GLU A 43 -4.74 3.84 4.36
N GLU A 44 -4.22 3.21 3.30
CA GLU A 44 -4.89 2.05 2.67
C GLU A 44 -4.95 0.84 3.62
N VAL A 45 -3.92 0.64 4.45
CA VAL A 45 -3.95 -0.41 5.49
C VAL A 45 -5.04 -0.12 6.51
N GLN A 46 -5.22 1.14 6.90
CA GLN A 46 -6.27 1.52 7.83
C GLN A 46 -7.67 1.34 7.19
N GLU A 47 -7.81 1.68 5.91
CA GLU A 47 -9.04 1.45 5.14
C GLU A 47 -9.36 -0.05 5.10
N TYR A 48 -8.42 -0.90 4.67
CA TYR A 48 -8.54 -2.37 4.69
C TYR A 48 -8.95 -2.94 6.07
N LEU A 49 -8.41 -2.40 7.15
CA LEU A 49 -8.74 -2.84 8.51
C LEU A 49 -10.14 -2.41 8.99
N THR A 50 -10.75 -1.42 8.33
CA THR A 50 -12.04 -0.83 8.74
C THR A 50 -13.19 -1.12 7.79
N GLU A 51 -12.92 -1.45 6.54
CA GLU A 51 -13.95 -1.70 5.54
C GLU A 51 -14.77 -2.95 5.87
N GLY A 52 -16.05 -2.93 5.49
CA GLY A 52 -17.06 -3.87 6.01
C GLY A 52 -17.40 -5.04 5.10
N SER A 53 -17.02 -5.00 3.81
CA SER A 53 -17.31 -6.06 2.84
C SER A 53 -16.05 -6.65 2.21
N ASP A 54 -16.16 -7.89 1.71
CA ASP A 54 -15.05 -8.58 1.07
C ASP A 54 -14.62 -7.91 -0.25
N GLU A 55 -15.57 -7.35 -1.00
CA GLU A 55 -15.30 -6.62 -2.24
C GLU A 55 -14.48 -5.35 -1.97
N GLN A 56 -14.91 -4.61 -0.96
CA GLN A 56 -14.24 -3.44 -0.43
C GLN A 56 -12.81 -3.74 0.02
N ALA A 57 -12.64 -4.81 0.81
CA ALA A 57 -11.33 -5.28 1.23
C ALA A 57 -10.40 -5.66 0.04
N LEU A 58 -10.95 -6.16 -1.08
CA LEU A 58 -10.17 -6.47 -2.27
C LEU A 58 -9.67 -5.20 -3.00
N GLU A 59 -10.49 -4.15 -3.06
CA GLU A 59 -10.08 -2.85 -3.63
C GLU A 59 -8.93 -2.25 -2.80
N GLU A 60 -9.05 -2.26 -1.46
CA GLU A 60 -7.99 -1.74 -0.58
C GLU A 60 -6.70 -2.56 -0.67
N LEU A 61 -6.81 -3.89 -0.82
CA LEU A 61 -5.64 -4.72 -1.09
C LEU A 61 -4.98 -4.37 -2.43
N ALA A 62 -5.76 -4.04 -3.46
CA ALA A 62 -5.22 -3.60 -4.75
C ALA A 62 -4.50 -2.25 -4.64
N ASP A 63 -5.03 -1.30 -3.85
CA ASP A 63 -4.38 -0.03 -3.56
C ASP A 63 -3.09 -0.22 -2.74
N ILE A 64 -3.08 -1.12 -1.75
CA ILE A 64 -1.85 -1.51 -1.03
C ILE A 64 -0.79 -2.06 -2.00
N LEU A 65 -1.17 -2.89 -2.97
CA LEU A 65 -0.23 -3.42 -3.97
C LEU A 65 0.37 -2.33 -4.86
N GLU A 66 -0.43 -1.32 -5.25
CA GLU A 66 0.08 -0.16 -6.00
C GLU A 66 1.13 0.60 -5.18
N VAL A 67 0.83 0.88 -3.90
CA VAL A 67 1.77 1.60 -3.01
C VAL A 67 3.05 0.79 -2.80
N VAL A 68 2.95 -0.53 -2.61
CA VAL A 68 4.11 -1.43 -2.51
C VAL A 68 4.95 -1.39 -3.79
N SER A 69 4.33 -1.39 -4.96
CA SER A 69 5.01 -1.28 -6.26
C SER A 69 5.77 0.04 -6.39
N ALA A 70 5.15 1.17 -6.01
CA ALA A 70 5.79 2.48 -6.02
C ALA A 70 6.96 2.57 -5.01
N LEU A 71 6.79 2.01 -3.82
CA LEU A 71 7.85 1.93 -2.80
C LEU A 71 9.03 1.07 -3.27
N ALA A 72 8.78 -0.07 -3.93
CA ALA A 72 9.85 -0.92 -4.47
C ALA A 72 10.74 -0.12 -5.45
N LYS A 73 10.13 0.67 -6.33
CA LYS A 73 10.85 1.57 -7.26
C LYS A 73 11.69 2.61 -6.52
N LEU A 74 11.18 3.20 -5.43
CA LEU A 74 11.95 4.12 -4.56
C LEU A 74 13.12 3.46 -3.82
N HIS A 75 13.13 2.13 -3.73
CA HIS A 75 14.23 1.33 -3.20
C HIS A 75 15.20 0.85 -4.31
N GLY A 76 15.04 1.33 -5.54
CA GLY A 76 15.89 0.95 -6.67
C GLY A 76 15.62 -0.47 -7.19
N SER A 77 14.43 -0.99 -6.93
CA SER A 77 14.01 -2.36 -7.25
C SER A 77 12.69 -2.36 -8.02
N THR A 78 12.23 -3.53 -8.47
CA THR A 78 10.93 -3.69 -9.11
C THR A 78 9.92 -4.42 -8.22
N PHE A 79 8.65 -4.35 -8.63
CA PHE A 79 7.60 -5.12 -7.97
C PHE A 79 7.84 -6.63 -8.11
N GLU A 80 8.32 -7.08 -9.28
CA GLU A 80 8.66 -8.49 -9.55
C GLU A 80 9.80 -8.99 -8.66
N GLU A 81 10.81 -8.15 -8.40
CA GLU A 81 11.88 -8.48 -7.46
C GLU A 81 11.35 -8.63 -6.03
N THR A 82 10.41 -7.77 -5.62
CA THR A 82 9.71 -7.88 -4.33
C THR A 82 8.93 -9.20 -4.24
N LEU A 83 8.23 -9.60 -5.30
CA LEU A 83 7.53 -10.89 -5.39
C LEU A 83 8.50 -12.08 -5.35
N SER A 84 9.67 -11.97 -5.98
CA SER A 84 10.71 -13.01 -5.92
C SER A 84 11.23 -13.20 -4.49
N ILE A 85 11.45 -12.11 -3.75
CA ILE A 85 11.83 -12.14 -2.33
C ILE A 85 10.71 -12.78 -1.49
N GLN A 86 9.44 -12.43 -1.73
CA GLN A 86 8.29 -13.05 -1.07
C GLN A 86 8.25 -14.56 -1.33
N ALA A 87 8.41 -15.00 -2.58
CA ALA A 87 8.41 -16.40 -2.95
C ALA A 87 9.58 -17.18 -2.33
N LYS A 88 10.77 -16.57 -2.25
CA LYS A 88 11.93 -17.15 -1.55
C LYS A 88 11.61 -17.36 -0.06
N LYS A 89 11.07 -16.35 0.62
CA LYS A 89 10.65 -16.47 2.03
C LYS A 89 9.59 -17.56 2.23
N ALA A 90 8.63 -17.66 1.32
CA ALA A 90 7.59 -18.69 1.37
C ALA A 90 8.17 -20.12 1.22
N ARG A 91 9.19 -20.31 0.37
CA ARG A 91 9.91 -21.60 0.26
C ARG A 91 10.71 -21.93 1.51
N GLU A 92 11.39 -20.93 2.08
CA GLU A 92 12.27 -21.12 3.24
C GLU A 92 11.51 -21.26 4.56
N ARG A 93 10.37 -20.58 4.72
CA ARG A 93 9.68 -20.39 6.01
C ARG A 93 8.21 -20.81 5.98
N GLY A 94 7.69 -21.22 4.83
CA GLY A 94 6.25 -21.41 4.60
C GLY A 94 5.50 -20.10 4.41
N GLY A 95 4.21 -20.21 4.13
CA GLY A 95 3.26 -19.09 4.08
C GLY A 95 2.15 -19.23 5.12
N PHE A 96 1.16 -18.34 5.08
CA PHE A 96 0.07 -18.31 6.06
C PHE A 96 -1.04 -19.37 5.83
N GLY A 97 -0.89 -20.26 4.86
CA GLY A 97 -1.92 -21.26 4.49
C GLY A 97 -2.28 -22.25 5.61
N ARG A 98 -1.36 -22.51 6.54
CA ARG A 98 -1.61 -23.39 7.71
C ARG A 98 -2.28 -22.68 8.89
N ARG A 99 -2.48 -21.34 8.83
CA ARG A 99 -3.13 -20.54 9.88
C ARG A 99 -2.53 -20.72 11.27
N ILE A 100 -1.20 -20.83 11.35
CA ILE A 100 -0.49 -21.03 12.62
C ILE A 100 -0.37 -19.69 13.34
N PHE A 101 -0.83 -19.64 14.59
CA PHE A 101 -0.64 -18.51 15.51
C PHE A 101 0.27 -18.96 16.65
N LEU A 102 1.39 -18.26 16.84
CA LEU A 102 2.35 -18.54 17.91
C LEU A 102 1.83 -17.96 19.23
N ILE A 103 1.63 -18.80 20.24
CA ILE A 103 1.12 -18.39 21.57
C ILE A 103 2.27 -18.06 22.52
N GLU A 104 3.20 -18.98 22.68
CA GLU A 104 4.34 -18.83 23.58
C GLU A 104 5.54 -19.62 23.03
N VAL A 105 6.74 -19.20 23.44
CA VAL A 105 7.99 -19.93 23.25
C VAL A 105 8.61 -20.05 24.63
N ASN A 106 8.83 -21.28 25.09
CA ASN A 106 9.59 -21.54 26.31
C ASN A 106 11.00 -21.97 25.90
N ASP A 107 12.01 -21.31 26.46
CA ASP A 107 13.38 -21.80 26.34
C ASP A 107 13.54 -22.97 27.31
N GLU A 108 13.70 -24.20 26.80
CA GLU A 108 14.20 -25.30 27.63
C GLU A 108 15.66 -24.99 27.98
N SER A 109 15.90 -24.65 29.24
CA SER A 109 17.24 -24.70 29.85
C SER A 109 17.57 -26.12 30.28
#